data_AF-A0A6I7N498-F1
#
_entry.id   AF-A0A6I7N498-F1
#
_cell.length_a   1.000
_cell.length_b   1.000
_cell.length_c   1.000
_cell.angle_alpha   90.00
_cell.angle_beta   90.00
_cell.angle_gamma   90.00
#
_symmetry.space_group_name_H-M   'P 1'
#
loop_
_entity.id
_entity.type
_entity.pdbx_description
1 polymer ?
#
loop_
_entity_poly.entity_id
_entity_poly.type
_entity_poly.pdbx_seq_one_letter_code
_entity_poly.pdbx_strand_id
1 'polypeptide(L)' 'MDKKTLYETSTKMESAGVDPAYVLGWQSGFLHNPKLEEQRVTEAYDAGYNDGLEGKTDGYSAWTQQ' A
#
# COMPACT_ATOMS: atom_id res chain seq x y z
N MET A 1 -9.82 11.66 4.56
CA MET A 1 -8.46 11.14 4.33
C MET A 1 -7.49 12.29 4.23
N ASP A 2 -6.34 12.15 4.88
CA ASP A 2 -5.28 13.15 4.82
C ASP A 2 -4.44 12.98 3.55
N LYS A 3 -4.52 13.98 2.66
CA LYS A 3 -3.76 13.99 1.40
C LYS A 3 -2.24 14.02 1.65
N LYS A 4 -1.82 14.62 2.77
CA LYS A 4 -0.41 14.69 3.13
C LYS A 4 0.13 13.30 3.49
N THR A 5 -0.56 12.57 4.38
CA THR A 5 -0.21 11.19 4.74
C THR A 5 -0.15 10.25 3.54
N LEU A 6 -1.12 10.33 2.60
CA LEU A 6 -1.11 9.55 1.37
C LEU A 6 0.18 9.78 0.56
N TYR A 7 0.51 11.04 0.32
CA TYR A 7 1.67 11.44 -0.47
C TYR A 7 2.97 11.03 0.21
N GLU A 8 3.17 11.43 1.46
CA GLU A 8 4.41 11.18 2.20
C GLU A 8 4.67 9.68 2.36
N THR A 9 3.64 8.88 2.67
CA THR A 9 3.79 7.43 2.83
C THR A 9 4.07 6.75 1.50
N SER A 10 3.36 7.15 0.42
CA SER A 10 3.63 6.60 -0.92
C SER A 10 5.04 6.90 -1.38
N THR A 11 5.49 8.16 -1.28
CA THR A 11 6.85 8.55 -1.64
C THR A 11 7.90 7.81 -0.82
N LYS A 12 7.66 7.60 0.48
CA LYS A 12 8.57 6.85 1.36
C LYS A 12 8.68 5.38 0.93
N MET A 13 7.57 4.73 0.61
CA MET A 13 7.56 3.33 0.15
C MET A 13 8.27 3.17 -1.20
N GLU A 14 7.95 4.04 -2.16
CA GLU A 14 8.58 4.05 -3.49
C GLU A 14 10.10 4.27 -3.38
N SER A 15 10.53 5.22 -2.54
CA SER A 15 11.96 5.51 -2.31
C SER A 15 12.69 4.35 -1.61
N ALA A 16 11.97 3.53 -0.85
CA ALA A 16 12.50 2.37 -0.14
C ALA A 16 12.48 1.08 -0.98
N GLY A 17 12.10 1.15 -2.26
CA GLY A 17 12.05 -0.03 -3.13
C GLY A 17 10.99 -1.05 -2.71
N VAL A 18 9.90 -0.60 -2.09
CA VAL A 18 8.78 -1.46 -1.74
C VAL A 18 8.10 -2.01 -2.99
N ASP A 19 7.64 -3.25 -2.91
CA ASP A 19 6.90 -3.92 -3.98
C ASP A 19 5.76 -3.02 -4.51
N PRO A 20 5.70 -2.74 -5.83
CA PRO A 20 4.68 -1.88 -6.41
C PRO A 20 3.24 -2.34 -6.16
N ALA A 21 2.99 -3.65 -6.05
CA ALA A 21 1.66 -4.16 -5.73
C ALA A 21 1.25 -3.83 -4.29
N TYR A 22 2.20 -3.87 -3.34
CA TYR A 22 1.97 -3.41 -1.97
C TYR A 22 1.63 -1.92 -1.94
N VAL A 23 2.41 -1.08 -2.63
CA VAL A 23 2.16 0.37 -2.70
C VAL A 23 0.78 0.67 -3.26
N LEU A 24 0.39 0.02 -4.36
CA LEU A 24 -0.93 0.16 -4.97
C LEU A 24 -2.05 -0.31 -4.02
N GLY A 25 -1.84 -1.43 -3.33
CA GLY A 25 -2.75 -1.94 -2.31
C GLY A 25 -2.98 -0.89 -1.23
N TRP A 26 -1.89 -0.38 -0.66
CA TRP A 26 -1.91 0.62 0.40
C TRP A 26 -2.64 1.90 0.01
N GLN A 27 -2.36 2.44 -1.18
CA GLN A 27 -3.07 3.61 -1.70
C GLN A 27 -4.57 3.32 -1.88
N SER A 28 -4.92 2.14 -2.39
CA SER A 28 -6.32 1.73 -2.59
C SER A 28 -7.07 1.59 -1.27
N GLY A 29 -6.45 0.94 -0.28
CA GLY A 29 -6.99 0.78 1.07
C GLY A 29 -7.13 2.11 1.79
N PHE A 30 -6.09 2.95 1.78
CA PHE A 30 -6.10 4.28 2.40
C PHE A 30 -7.13 5.22 1.78
N LEU A 31 -7.45 5.04 0.49
CA LEU A 31 -8.51 5.78 -0.21
C LEU A 31 -9.90 5.15 -0.07
N HIS A 32 -10.02 4.00 0.62
CA HIS A 32 -11.23 3.19 0.74
C HIS A 32 -11.85 2.86 -0.63
N ASN A 33 -11.00 2.63 -1.64
CA ASN A 33 -11.44 2.15 -2.94
C ASN A 33 -11.88 0.67 -2.82
N PRO A 34 -12.77 0.19 -3.70
CA PRO A 34 -12.99 -1.24 -3.85
C PRO A 34 -11.67 -1.97 -4.13
N LYS A 35 -11.53 -3.20 -3.61
CA LYS A 35 -10.42 -4.09 -3.98
C LYS A 35 -10.45 -4.37 -5.47
N LEU A 36 -9.28 -4.68 -6.02
CA LEU A 36 -9.19 -5.25 -7.37
C LEU A 36 -9.95 -6.59 -7.45
N GLU A 37 -10.30 -6.97 -8.68
CA GLU A 37 -10.84 -8.30 -8.98
C GLU A 37 -9.95 -9.40 -8.40
N GLU A 38 -10.55 -10.48 -7.87
CA GLU A 38 -9.85 -11.56 -7.17
C GLU A 38 -8.65 -12.11 -7.97
N GLN A 39 -8.78 -12.21 -9.30
CA GLN A 39 -7.73 -12.72 -10.19
C GLN A 39 -6.50 -11.79 -10.30
N ARG A 40 -6.62 -10.53 -9.89
CA ARG A 40 -5.56 -9.51 -9.94
C ARG A 40 -4.97 -9.22 -8.56
N VAL A 41 -5.61 -9.70 -7.49
CA VAL A 41 -5.12 -9.54 -6.13
C VAL A 41 -3.90 -10.45 -5.94
N THR A 42 -2.79 -9.84 -5.56
CA THR A 42 -1.58 -10.55 -5.11
C THR A 42 -1.47 -10.47 -3.60
N GLU A 43 -0.62 -11.31 -2.99
CA GLU A 43 -0.37 -11.27 -1.55
C GLU A 43 0.13 -9.88 -1.09
N ALA A 44 1.06 -9.29 -1.85
CA ALA A 44 1.57 -7.95 -1.61
C ALA A 44 0.46 -6.90 -1.66
N TYR A 45 -0.42 -6.96 -2.67
CA TYR A 45 -1.54 -6.04 -2.80
C TYR A 45 -2.52 -6.17 -1.62
N ASP A 46 -2.89 -7.39 -1.24
CA ASP A 46 -3.86 -7.59 -0.16
C ASP A 46 -3.30 -7.11 1.19
N ALA A 47 -2.02 -7.40 1.47
CA ALA A 47 -1.32 -6.89 2.65
C ALA A 47 -1.30 -5.36 2.66
N GLY A 48 -0.89 -4.74 1.55
CA GLY A 48 -0.91 -3.29 1.40
C GLY A 48 -2.29 -2.70 1.61
N TYR A 49 -3.33 -3.29 1.02
CA TYR A 49 -4.72 -2.82 1.14
C TYR A 49 -5.20 -2.82 2.58
N ASN A 50 -4.95 -3.90 3.33
CA ASN A 50 -5.37 -3.99 4.72
C ASN A 50 -4.61 -2.96 5.59
N ASP A 51 -3.30 -2.79 5.38
CA ASP A 51 -2.52 -1.78 6.10
C ASP A 51 -2.92 -0.34 5.71
N GLY A 52 -3.31 -0.12 4.46
CA GLY A 52 -3.84 1.15 3.97
C GLY A 52 -5.19 1.50 4.62
N LEU A 53 -6.10 0.54 4.73
CA LEU A 53 -7.38 0.70 5.42
C LEU A 53 -7.19 1.08 6.90
N GLU A 54 -6.18 0.51 7.55
CA GLU A 54 -5.83 0.81 8.94
C GLU A 54 -4.99 2.08 9.10
N GLY A 55 -4.51 2.66 8.00
CA GLY A 55 -3.69 3.87 7.99
C GLY A 55 -2.27 3.67 8.51
N LYS A 56 -1.74 2.43 8.50
CA LYS A 56 -0.37 2.13 8.93
C LYS A 56 0.65 2.69 7.95
N THR A 57 1.70 3.32 8.45
CA THR A 57 2.74 3.97 7.60
C THR A 57 4.10 3.28 7.66
N ASP A 58 4.17 2.12 8.30
CA ASP A 58 5.40 1.36 8.58
C ASP A 58 5.28 -0.17 8.32
N GLY A 59 4.12 -0.66 7.88
CA GLY A 59 3.90 -2.10 7.61
C GLY A 59 4.66 -2.69 6.41
N TYR A 60 5.29 -1.84 5.59
CA TYR A 60 5.89 -2.23 4.31
C TYR A 60 7.27 -2.89 4.42
N SER A 61 7.85 -3.02 5.61
CA SER A 61 9.22 -3.54 5.77
C SER A 61 9.43 -4.97 5.24
N ALA A 62 8.38 -5.80 5.26
CA ALA A 62 8.44 -7.16 4.70
C ALA A 62 8.42 -7.17 3.15
N TRP A 63 8.09 -6.04 2.53
CA TRP A 63 7.84 -5.91 1.09
C TRP A 63 8.90 -5.07 0.38
N THR A 64 9.98 -4.68 1.07
CA THR A 64 11.13 -4.02 0.44
C THR A 64 11.92 -5.03 -0.39
N GLN A 65 12.07 -4.78 -1.68
CA GLN A 65 12.95 -5.58 -2.54
C GLN A 65 14.41 -5.16 -2.25
N GLN A 66 15.25 -6.15 -1.89
CA GLN A 66 16.69 -5.95 -1.60
C GLN A 66 17.49 -5.59 -2.84
#